data_AF-A0A2W4IWU0-F1
#
_entry.id   AF-A0A2W4IWU0-F1
#
_cell.length_a   1.000
_cell.length_b   1.000
_cell.length_c   1.000
_cell.angle_alpha   90.00
_cell.angle_beta   90.00
_cell.angle_gamma   90.00
#
_symmetry.space_group_name_H-M   'P 1'
#
loop_
_entity.id
_entity.type
_entity.pdbx_description
1 polymer ?
#
loop_
_entity_poly.entity_id
_entity_poly.type
_entity_poly.pdbx_seq_one_letter_code
_entity_poly.pdbx_strand_id
1 'polypeptide(L)'
;MRNRKNKLKDSILRFLKEINFKVLNLNIPRGITVIGAFVGIISLFMAWIVDKEKAMVWNSFYPISGNVGYIIFILLFIIILLTFGGNYKEKMKLYSDIDLKNYVFILFTGIFMVLVGIVCASFSVGLEMFGKEIRYGQGLILSIVSAILIIIGGYLTRKEFYKNSSEIILEKLSQERNKEKEKQNISLPF
;
A
#
# COMPACT_ATOMS: atom_id res chain seq x y z
N MET A 1 29.34 13.29 22.26
CA MET A 1 28.12 12.45 22.08
C MET A 1 26.79 13.23 22.06
N ARG A 2 26.62 14.31 22.86
CA ARG A 2 25.37 15.09 22.99
C ARG A 2 24.86 15.76 21.68
N ASN A 3 25.76 16.20 20.80
CA ASN A 3 25.41 16.81 19.50
C ASN A 3 24.87 15.84 18.44
N ARG A 4 25.19 14.53 18.49
CA ARG A 4 24.64 13.54 17.55
C ARG A 4 23.17 13.22 17.84
N LYS A 5 22.79 13.14 19.13
CA LYS A 5 21.38 12.95 19.55
C LYS A 5 20.49 14.13 19.16
N ASN A 6 20.99 15.36 19.28
CA ASN A 6 20.24 16.56 18.86
C ASN A 6 20.08 16.64 17.34
N LYS A 7 21.11 16.30 16.55
CA LYS A 7 20.99 16.20 15.09
C LYS A 7 19.97 15.16 14.63
N LEU A 8 19.96 13.98 15.25
CA LEU A 8 18.98 12.93 14.93
C LEU A 8 17.56 13.35 15.31
N LYS A 9 17.38 13.95 16.48
CA LYS A 9 16.10 14.48 16.94
C LYS A 9 15.58 15.58 16.00
N ASP A 10 16.45 16.49 15.57
CA ASP A 10 16.11 17.55 14.61
C ASP A 10 15.82 17.02 13.20
N SER A 11 16.56 16.00 12.73
CA SER A 11 16.25 15.31 11.47
C SER A 11 14.90 14.60 11.53
N ILE A 12 14.59 13.90 12.63
CA ILE A 12 13.28 13.24 12.82
C ILE A 12 12.17 14.29 12.91
N LEU A 13 12.38 15.40 13.63
CA LEU A 13 11.40 16.50 13.74
C LEU A 13 11.16 17.21 12.41
N ARG A 14 12.20 17.44 11.61
CA ARG A 14 12.05 18.00 10.25
C ARG A 14 11.33 17.01 9.33
N PHE A 15 11.70 15.74 9.38
CA PHE A 15 11.05 14.68 8.60
C PHE A 15 9.56 14.54 8.99
N LEU A 16 9.23 14.57 10.29
CA LEU A 16 7.85 14.57 10.78
C LEU A 16 7.09 15.84 10.40
N LYS A 17 7.72 17.02 10.43
CA LYS A 17 7.10 18.27 9.97
C LYS A 17 6.83 18.28 8.46
N GLU A 18 7.73 17.72 7.65
CA GLU A 18 7.50 17.53 6.21
C GLU A 18 6.40 16.51 5.93
N ILE A 19 6.26 15.48 6.76
CA ILE A 19 5.16 14.51 6.69
C ILE A 19 3.82 15.19 7.04
N ASN A 20 3.78 16.02 8.08
CA ASN A 20 2.56 16.67 8.58
C ASN A 20 1.86 17.61 7.58
N PHE A 21 2.54 18.05 6.51
CA PHE A 21 2.00 19.05 5.57
C PHE A 21 1.35 18.50 4.29
N LYS A 22 1.26 17.18 4.09
CA LYS A 22 0.56 16.58 2.93
C LYS A 22 -0.43 15.46 3.25
N VAL A 23 -0.57 15.06 4.52
CA VAL A 23 -1.55 14.02 4.93
C VAL A 23 -3.00 14.44 4.64
N LEU A 24 -3.31 15.74 4.77
CA LEU A 24 -4.65 16.27 4.49
C LEU A 24 -4.98 16.45 2.99
N ASN A 25 -4.00 16.30 2.08
CA ASN A 25 -4.20 16.49 0.64
C ASN A 25 -3.87 15.21 -0.15
N LEU A 26 -4.26 14.06 0.40
CA LEU A 26 -4.17 12.79 -0.30
C LEU A 26 -5.33 12.67 -1.29
N ASN A 27 -5.03 12.35 -2.55
CA ASN A 27 -6.06 11.92 -3.50
C ASN A 27 -6.83 10.72 -2.90
N ILE A 28 -8.12 10.65 -3.21
CA ILE A 28 -9.05 9.62 -2.72
C ILE A 28 -8.45 8.20 -2.77
N PRO A 29 -7.78 7.75 -3.86
CA PRO A 29 -7.19 6.41 -3.91
C PRO A 29 -6.13 6.15 -2.84
N ARG A 30 -5.28 7.14 -2.58
CA ARG A 30 -4.21 7.06 -1.58
C ARG A 30 -4.80 7.09 -0.16
N GLY A 31 -5.85 7.89 0.06
CA GLY A 31 -6.59 7.90 1.31
C GLY A 31 -7.17 6.53 1.64
N ILE A 32 -7.83 5.88 0.68
CA ILE A 32 -8.38 4.53 0.83
C ILE A 32 -7.27 3.52 1.19
N THR A 33 -6.13 3.56 0.49
CA THR A 33 -4.99 2.67 0.79
C THR A 33 -4.44 2.87 2.21
N VAL A 34 -4.31 4.13 2.67
CA VAL A 34 -3.83 4.43 4.04
C VAL A 34 -4.84 3.96 5.09
N ILE A 35 -6.14 4.22 4.89
CA ILE A 35 -7.20 3.74 5.79
C ILE A 35 -7.16 2.20 5.85
N GLY A 36 -7.07 1.54 4.70
CA GLY A 36 -6.89 0.09 4.63
C GLY A 36 -5.68 -0.37 5.44
N ALA A 37 -4.51 0.24 5.25
CA ALA A 37 -3.30 -0.11 5.98
C ALA A 37 -3.42 0.09 7.50
N PHE A 38 -4.08 1.15 7.97
CA PHE A 38 -4.34 1.36 9.39
C PHE A 38 -5.29 0.30 9.97
N VAL A 39 -6.38 -0.01 9.27
CA VAL A 39 -7.29 -1.10 9.65
C VAL A 39 -6.53 -2.43 9.73
N GLY A 40 -5.66 -2.69 8.76
CA GLY A 40 -4.79 -3.86 8.76
C GLY A 40 -3.84 -3.92 9.95
N ILE A 41 -3.18 -2.81 10.31
CA ILE A 41 -2.30 -2.77 11.49
C ILE A 41 -3.08 -3.10 12.76
N ILE A 42 -4.26 -2.50 12.95
CA ILE A 42 -5.11 -2.78 14.12
C ILE A 42 -5.51 -4.26 14.13
N SER A 43 -5.86 -4.82 12.97
CA SER A 43 -6.31 -6.20 12.86
C SER A 43 -5.24 -7.22 13.28
N LEU A 44 -3.94 -6.91 13.14
CA LEU A 44 -2.84 -7.81 13.52
C LEU A 44 -2.79 -8.13 15.02
N PHE A 45 -3.21 -7.18 15.87
CA PHE A 45 -3.20 -7.33 17.32
C PHE A 45 -4.48 -7.92 17.89
N MET A 46 -5.55 -7.98 17.08
CA MET A 46 -6.82 -8.57 17.49
C MET A 46 -6.81 -10.10 17.39
N ALA A 47 -7.85 -10.73 17.93
CA ALA A 47 -8.07 -12.17 17.83
C ALA A 47 -8.15 -12.61 16.36
N TRP A 48 -7.28 -13.51 15.93
CA TRP A 48 -7.35 -14.15 14.61
C TRP A 48 -7.99 -15.52 14.70
N ILE A 49 -7.60 -16.29 15.72
CA ILE A 49 -8.11 -17.62 15.99
C ILE A 49 -8.57 -17.63 17.45
N VAL A 50 -9.78 -18.14 17.69
CA VAL A 50 -10.37 -18.27 19.03
C VAL A 50 -10.68 -19.75 19.27
N ASP A 51 -10.07 -20.32 20.30
CA ASP A 51 -10.35 -21.67 20.80
C ASP A 51 -11.38 -21.55 21.93
N LYS A 52 -12.58 -22.10 21.69
CA LYS A 52 -13.71 -22.00 22.63
C LYS A 52 -13.58 -22.95 23.81
N GLU A 53 -12.99 -24.12 23.61
CA GLU A 53 -12.84 -25.13 24.66
C GLU A 53 -11.82 -24.68 25.71
N LYS A 54 -10.72 -24.05 25.27
CA LYS A 54 -9.64 -23.63 26.16
C LYS A 54 -9.70 -22.15 26.52
N ALA A 55 -10.70 -21.41 26.04
CA ALA A 55 -10.80 -19.96 26.16
C ALA A 55 -9.50 -19.22 25.76
N MET A 56 -8.79 -19.76 24.76
CA MET A 56 -7.53 -19.20 24.25
C MET A 56 -7.79 -18.35 23.01
N VAL A 57 -7.07 -17.24 22.92
CA VAL A 57 -7.14 -16.30 21.80
C VAL A 57 -5.74 -16.12 21.23
N TRP A 58 -5.58 -16.36 19.94
CA TRP A 58 -4.32 -16.18 19.23
C TRP A 58 -4.47 -15.09 18.18
N ASN A 59 -3.56 -14.12 18.22
CA ASN A 59 -3.45 -13.05 17.21
C ASN A 59 -2.50 -13.47 16.08
N SER A 60 -2.22 -12.57 15.14
CA SER A 60 -1.38 -12.85 13.96
C SER A 60 0.09 -13.15 14.23
N PHE A 61 0.59 -12.84 15.45
CA PHE A 61 1.99 -13.02 15.83
C PHE A 61 2.26 -14.35 16.55
N TYR A 62 1.22 -15.16 16.76
CA TYR A 62 1.37 -16.46 17.40
C TYR A 62 1.80 -17.55 16.41
N PRO A 63 2.53 -18.59 16.86
CA PRO A 63 2.94 -19.69 16.00
C PRO A 63 1.77 -20.44 15.36
N ILE A 64 0.64 -20.54 16.06
CA ILE A 64 -0.56 -21.22 15.58
C ILE A 64 -1.20 -20.48 14.38
N SER A 65 -1.06 -19.16 14.31
CA SER A 65 -1.47 -18.36 13.15
C SER A 65 -0.35 -18.21 12.11
N GLY A 66 0.76 -18.94 12.27
CA GLY A 66 1.89 -18.96 11.33
C GLY A 66 2.85 -17.79 11.46
N ASN A 67 2.78 -17.00 12.54
CA ASN A 67 3.60 -15.79 12.73
C ASN A 67 3.50 -14.77 11.58
N VAL A 68 2.39 -14.81 10.83
CA VAL A 68 2.21 -14.00 9.60
C VAL A 68 2.13 -12.50 9.90
N GLY A 69 1.83 -12.13 11.14
CA GLY A 69 1.75 -10.74 11.60
C GLY A 69 3.02 -9.94 11.34
N TYR A 70 4.22 -10.54 11.50
CA TYR A 70 5.48 -9.84 11.24
C TYR A 70 5.63 -9.42 9.78
N ILE A 71 5.31 -10.33 8.85
CA ILE A 71 5.42 -10.07 7.41
C ILE A 71 4.38 -9.04 6.98
N ILE A 72 3.13 -9.21 7.42
CA ILE A 72 2.06 -8.26 7.08
C ILE A 72 2.36 -6.87 7.65
N PHE A 73 2.86 -6.77 8.88
CA PHE A 73 3.23 -5.49 9.48
C PHE A 73 4.28 -4.75 8.66
N ILE A 74 5.33 -5.44 8.22
CA ILE A 74 6.38 -4.84 7.36
C ILE A 74 5.79 -4.37 6.03
N LEU A 75 4.95 -5.19 5.38
CA LEU A 75 4.32 -4.83 4.10
C LEU A 75 3.41 -3.61 4.24
N LEU A 76 2.59 -3.55 5.29
CA LEU A 76 1.71 -2.41 5.58
C LEU A 76 2.51 -1.13 5.85
N PHE A 77 3.62 -1.24 6.59
CA PHE A 77 4.52 -0.11 6.83
C PHE A 77 5.14 0.41 5.51
N ILE A 78 5.59 -0.48 4.63
CA ILE A 78 6.12 -0.11 3.31
C ILE A 78 5.05 0.57 2.47
N ILE A 79 3.81 0.09 2.46
CA ILE A 79 2.70 0.75 1.74
C ILE A 79 2.49 2.18 2.23
N ILE A 80 2.46 2.39 3.55
CA ILE A 80 2.30 3.71 4.14
C ILE A 80 3.43 4.62 3.64
N LEU A 81 4.69 4.16 3.73
CA LEU A 81 5.85 4.91 3.22
C LEU A 81 5.75 5.21 1.72
N LEU A 82 5.33 4.25 0.89
CA LEU A 82 5.18 4.45 -0.57
C LEU A 82 4.03 5.38 -0.93
N THR A 83 3.00 5.46 -0.09
CA THR A 83 1.80 6.27 -0.32
C THR A 83 2.05 7.72 0.06
N PHE A 84 2.81 7.97 1.14
CA PHE A 84 3.25 9.30 1.57
C PHE A 84 4.53 9.78 0.85
N GLY A 85 5.39 8.86 0.40
CA GLY A 85 6.69 9.13 -0.23
C GLY A 85 6.62 9.73 -1.64
N GLY A 86 5.46 10.19 -2.11
CA GLY A 86 5.25 10.74 -3.45
C GLY A 86 6.19 11.89 -3.84
N ASN A 87 6.74 12.64 -2.88
CA ASN A 87 7.73 13.70 -3.14
C ASN A 87 9.16 13.17 -3.42
N TYR A 88 9.48 11.92 -3.06
CA TYR A 88 10.81 11.33 -3.28
C TYR A 88 10.96 10.67 -4.66
N LYS A 89 9.86 10.54 -5.42
CA LYS A 89 9.84 9.96 -6.77
C LYS A 89 10.63 10.76 -7.80
N GLU A 90 10.67 12.09 -7.68
CA GLU A 90 11.50 12.91 -8.57
C GLU A 90 12.99 12.69 -8.34
N LYS A 91 13.41 12.33 -7.11
CA LYS A 91 14.81 12.04 -6.78
C LYS A 91 15.22 10.59 -7.07
N MET A 92 14.33 9.60 -6.87
CA MET A 92 14.67 8.19 -7.12
C MET A 92 14.62 7.80 -8.61
N LYS A 93 13.83 8.48 -9.44
CA LYS A 93 13.84 8.29 -10.91
C LYS A 93 15.19 8.58 -11.56
N LEU A 94 16.07 9.33 -10.90
CA LEU A 94 17.41 9.65 -11.40
C LEU A 94 18.44 8.52 -11.21
N TYR A 95 18.14 7.48 -10.41
CA TYR A 95 19.17 6.53 -9.95
C TYR A 95 18.80 5.04 -10.10
N SER A 96 17.66 4.69 -10.70
CA SER A 96 17.23 3.30 -10.83
C SER A 96 16.33 3.07 -12.05
N ASP A 97 16.73 2.14 -12.93
CA ASP A 97 15.93 1.65 -14.07
C ASP A 97 14.73 0.76 -13.64
N ILE A 98 14.57 0.52 -12.34
CA ILE A 98 13.45 -0.25 -11.80
C ILE A 98 12.29 0.71 -11.58
N ASP A 99 11.48 0.94 -12.61
CA ASP A 99 10.25 1.74 -12.53
C ASP A 99 9.10 0.93 -11.90
N LEU A 100 9.32 0.42 -10.68
CA LEU A 100 8.30 -0.33 -9.95
C LEU A 100 7.21 0.64 -9.50
N LYS A 101 6.16 0.74 -10.32
CA LYS A 101 5.06 1.66 -10.09
C LYS A 101 4.40 1.32 -8.75
N ASN A 102 4.34 2.28 -7.81
CA ASN A 102 3.81 2.08 -6.45
C ASN A 102 2.48 1.31 -6.39
N TYR A 103 1.58 1.50 -7.37
CA TYR A 103 0.31 0.78 -7.41
C TYR A 103 0.48 -0.74 -7.56
N VAL A 104 1.55 -1.21 -8.20
CA VAL A 104 1.86 -2.64 -8.35
C VAL A 104 2.19 -3.25 -7.00
N PHE A 105 3.04 -2.57 -6.21
CA PHE A 105 3.38 -3.01 -4.87
C PHE A 105 2.15 -3.00 -3.94
N ILE A 106 1.35 -1.94 -3.99
CA ILE A 106 0.10 -1.83 -3.22
C ILE A 106 -0.86 -2.99 -3.55
N LEU A 107 -1.07 -3.28 -4.84
CA LEU A 107 -1.91 -4.40 -5.28
C LEU A 107 -1.34 -5.75 -4.84
N PHE A 108 -0.03 -5.96 -4.99
CA PHE A 108 0.64 -7.18 -4.58
C PHE A 108 0.43 -7.46 -3.08
N THR A 109 0.66 -6.48 -2.22
CA THR A 109 0.44 -6.63 -0.78
C THR A 109 -1.02 -6.94 -0.45
N GLY A 110 -1.97 -6.25 -1.09
CA GLY A 110 -3.39 -6.52 -0.88
C GLY A 110 -3.75 -7.97 -1.25
N ILE A 111 -3.30 -8.46 -2.41
CA ILE A 111 -3.52 -9.85 -2.84
C ILE A 111 -2.84 -10.83 -1.87
N PHE A 112 -1.60 -10.54 -1.46
CA PHE A 112 -0.87 -11.36 -0.51
C PHE A 112 -1.61 -11.50 0.82
N MET A 113 -2.17 -10.41 1.36
CA MET A 113 -2.97 -10.45 2.58
C MET A 113 -4.23 -11.32 2.44
N VAL A 114 -4.91 -11.29 1.28
CA VAL A 114 -6.04 -12.19 1.00
C VAL A 114 -5.58 -13.65 1.00
N LEU A 115 -4.47 -13.97 0.34
CA LEU A 115 -3.92 -15.33 0.30
C LEU A 115 -3.58 -15.84 1.69
N VAL A 116 -2.93 -15.03 2.53
CA VAL A 116 -2.66 -15.38 3.93
C VAL A 116 -3.95 -15.63 4.69
N GLY A 117 -4.97 -14.79 4.50
CA GLY A 117 -6.28 -14.98 5.11
C GLY A 117 -6.92 -16.32 4.73
N ILE A 118 -6.85 -16.71 3.45
CA ILE A 118 -7.35 -18.00 2.96
C ILE A 118 -6.59 -19.16 3.60
N VAL A 119 -5.26 -19.11 3.62
CA VAL A 119 -4.42 -20.17 4.20
C VAL A 119 -4.72 -20.33 5.70
N CYS A 120 -4.83 -19.22 6.45
CA CYS A 120 -5.22 -19.26 7.87
C CYS A 120 -6.63 -19.83 8.06
N ALA A 121 -7.57 -19.50 7.18
CA ALA A 121 -8.92 -20.02 7.25
C ALA A 121 -8.93 -21.55 7.02
N SER A 122 -8.30 -22.02 5.94
CA SER A 122 -8.18 -23.44 5.63
C SER A 122 -7.45 -24.23 6.73
N PHE A 123 -6.42 -23.64 7.35
CA PHE A 123 -5.72 -24.26 8.47
C PHE A 123 -6.63 -24.40 9.71
N SER A 124 -7.45 -23.40 10.00
CA SER A 124 -8.39 -23.44 11.14
C SER A 124 -9.45 -24.52 10.95
N VAL A 125 -10.00 -24.68 9.74
CA VAL A 125 -10.91 -25.80 9.40
C VAL A 125 -10.20 -27.14 9.58
N GLY A 126 -8.91 -27.23 9.23
CA GLY A 126 -8.09 -28.40 9.48
C GLY A 126 -8.00 -28.75 10.97
N LEU A 127 -7.85 -27.75 11.85
CA LEU A 127 -7.81 -27.95 13.30
C LEU A 127 -9.17 -28.37 13.88
N GLU A 128 -10.29 -27.92 13.30
CA GLU A 128 -11.64 -28.37 13.70
C GLU A 128 -11.83 -29.87 13.45
N MET A 129 -11.26 -30.41 12.36
CA MET A 129 -11.28 -31.85 12.07
C MET A 129 -10.54 -32.70 13.12
N PHE A 130 -9.63 -32.10 13.91
CA PHE A 130 -8.96 -32.75 15.03
C PHE A 130 -9.67 -32.55 16.38
N GLY A 131 -10.95 -32.14 16.36
CA GLY A 131 -11.80 -32.08 17.55
C GLY A 131 -11.59 -30.84 18.42
N LYS A 132 -11.17 -29.71 17.84
CA LYS A 132 -11.12 -28.41 18.53
C LYS A 132 -12.23 -27.51 18.02
N GLU A 133 -13.03 -26.92 18.89
CA GLU A 133 -13.99 -25.88 18.49
C GLU A 133 -13.26 -24.54 18.27
N ILE A 134 -12.81 -24.32 17.03
CA ILE A 134 -12.13 -23.10 16.61
C ILE A 134 -13.12 -22.15 15.92
N ARG A 135 -12.95 -20.84 16.14
CA ARG A 135 -13.66 -19.80 15.37
C ARG A 135 -12.71 -18.74 14.84
N TYR A 136 -13.06 -18.18 13.70
CA TYR A 136 -12.40 -17.00 13.16
C TYR A 136 -12.64 -15.80 14.07
N GLY A 137 -11.55 -15.17 14.48
CA GLY A 137 -11.60 -13.93 15.24
C GLY A 137 -11.80 -12.70 14.36
N GLN A 138 -12.23 -11.60 14.98
CA GLN A 138 -12.48 -10.33 14.31
C GLN A 138 -11.24 -9.75 13.62
N GLY A 139 -10.04 -10.05 14.13
CA GLY A 139 -8.78 -9.63 13.53
C GLY A 139 -8.52 -10.25 12.15
N LEU A 140 -8.93 -11.51 11.93
CA LEU A 140 -8.84 -12.14 10.61
C LEU A 140 -9.80 -11.48 9.62
N ILE A 141 -11.04 -11.23 10.05
CA ILE A 141 -12.05 -10.55 9.23
C ILE A 141 -11.59 -9.14 8.85
N LEU A 142 -11.10 -8.36 9.83
CA LEU A 142 -10.59 -7.01 9.59
C LEU A 142 -9.34 -7.01 8.70
N SER A 143 -8.49 -8.04 8.77
CA SER A 143 -7.34 -8.21 7.86
C SER A 143 -7.80 -8.35 6.40
N ILE A 144 -8.86 -9.13 6.16
CA ILE A 144 -9.44 -9.29 4.81
C ILE A 144 -10.09 -7.99 4.33
N VAL A 145 -10.84 -7.30 5.19
CA VAL A 145 -11.43 -5.99 4.87
C VAL A 145 -10.34 -4.96 4.52
N SER A 146 -9.27 -4.92 5.32
CA SER A 146 -8.08 -4.11 5.03
C SER A 146 -7.49 -4.44 3.65
N ALA A 147 -7.33 -5.73 3.34
CA ALA A 147 -6.81 -6.17 2.06
C ALA A 147 -7.67 -5.70 0.88
N ILE A 148 -9.00 -5.78 1.00
CA ILE A 148 -9.94 -5.28 -0.01
C ILE A 148 -9.78 -3.77 -0.21
N LEU A 149 -9.70 -2.98 0.87
CA LEU A 149 -9.47 -1.54 0.78
C LEU A 149 -8.13 -1.21 0.09
N ILE A 150 -7.07 -1.93 0.44
CA ILE A 150 -5.75 -1.77 -0.18
C ILE A 150 -5.81 -2.08 -1.68
N ILE A 151 -6.50 -3.15 -2.08
CA ILE A 151 -6.68 -3.52 -3.50
C ILE A 151 -7.46 -2.43 -4.24
N ILE A 152 -8.57 -1.94 -3.69
CA ILE A 152 -9.38 -0.87 -4.29
C ILE A 152 -8.54 0.40 -4.47
N GLY A 153 -7.83 0.83 -3.42
CA GLY A 153 -6.96 2.01 -3.48
C GLY A 153 -5.82 1.85 -4.50
N GLY A 154 -5.22 0.66 -4.58
CA GLY A 154 -4.21 0.32 -5.58
C GLY A 154 -4.75 0.34 -7.02
N TYR A 155 -5.94 -0.23 -7.24
CA TYR A 155 -6.59 -0.24 -8.55
C TYR A 155 -6.97 1.17 -9.02
N LEU A 156 -7.52 2.00 -8.13
CA LEU A 156 -7.84 3.39 -8.45
C LEU A 156 -6.57 4.20 -8.73
N THR A 157 -5.49 3.98 -7.97
CA THR A 157 -4.18 4.61 -8.22
C THR A 157 -3.63 4.21 -9.59
N ARG A 158 -3.82 2.94 -10.00
CA ARG A 158 -3.47 2.48 -11.35
C ARG A 158 -4.28 3.24 -12.41
N LYS A 159 -5.60 3.36 -12.24
CA LYS A 159 -6.49 4.05 -13.18
C LYS A 159 -6.09 5.52 -13.36
N GLU A 160 -5.81 6.24 -12.28
CA GLU A 160 -5.29 7.62 -12.33
C GLU A 160 -3.97 7.71 -13.09
N PHE A 161 -3.03 6.78 -12.83
CA PHE A 161 -1.75 6.76 -13.53
C PHE A 161 -1.90 6.62 -15.06
N TYR A 162 -2.77 5.70 -15.51
CA TYR A 162 -3.02 5.51 -16.95
C TYR A 162 -3.73 6.71 -17.56
N LYS A 163 -4.71 7.31 -16.87
CA LYS A 163 -5.40 8.52 -17.34
C LYS A 163 -4.41 9.67 -17.58
N ASN A 164 -3.58 9.97 -16.58
CA ASN A 164 -2.61 11.06 -16.68
C ASN A 164 -1.54 10.77 -17.75
N SER A 165 -1.10 9.51 -17.87
CA SER A 165 -0.14 9.14 -18.91
C SER A 165 -0.71 9.31 -20.32
N SER A 166 -1.98 8.92 -20.52
CA SER A 166 -2.67 9.10 -21.80
C SER A 166 -2.87 10.58 -22.13
N GLU A 167 -3.23 11.43 -21.16
CA GLU A 167 -3.36 12.88 -21.34
C GLU A 167 -2.03 13.51 -21.77
N ILE A 168 -0.92 13.14 -21.12
CA ILE A 168 0.43 13.62 -21.48
C ILE A 168 0.81 13.20 -22.90
N ILE A 169 0.49 11.97 -23.32
CA ILE A 169 0.78 11.49 -24.67
C ILE A 169 -0.08 12.25 -25.70
N LEU A 170 -1.35 12.48 -25.41
CA LEU A 170 -2.26 13.28 -26.25
C LEU A 170 -1.78 14.72 -26.38
N GLU A 171 -1.32 15.33 -25.30
CA GLU A 171 -0.78 16.68 -25.29
C GLU A 171 0.49 16.77 -26.16
N LYS A 172 1.42 15.82 -26.01
CA LYS A 172 2.62 15.73 -26.87
C LYS A 172 2.28 15.55 -28.35
N LEU A 173 1.36 14.64 -28.67
CA LEU A 173 0.90 14.41 -30.05
C LEU A 173 0.19 15.65 -30.63
N SER A 174 -0.53 16.41 -29.81
CA SER A 174 -1.17 17.67 -30.24
C SER A 174 -0.14 18.76 -30.53
N GLN A 175 0.91 18.86 -29.70
CA GLN A 175 2.01 19.81 -29.89
C GLN A 175 2.84 19.45 -31.13
N GLU A 176 3.10 18.17 -31.39
CA GLU A 176 3.78 17.71 -32.60
C GLU A 176 2.95 18.01 -33.86
N ARG A 177 1.64 17.73 -33.85
CA ARG A 177 0.74 18.07 -34.97
C ARG A 177 0.67 19.57 -35.24
N ASN A 178 0.68 20.40 -34.19
CA ASN A 178 0.68 21.86 -34.37
C ASN A 178 1.99 22.35 -34.97
N LYS A 179 3.14 21.79 -34.54
CA LYS A 179 4.45 22.09 -35.14
C LYS A 179 4.54 21.66 -36.61
N GLU A 180 3.92 20.55 -37.00
CA GLU A 180 3.86 20.11 -38.40
C GLU A 180 2.98 21.04 -39.25
N LYS A 181 1.83 21.49 -38.74
CA LYS A 181 0.97 22.47 -39.42
C LYS A 181 1.66 23.83 -39.60
N GLU A 182 2.40 24.29 -38.59
CA GLU A 182 3.22 25.51 -38.71
C GLU A 182 4.30 25.35 -39.79
N LYS A 183 4.97 24.20 -39.87
CA LYS A 183 5.95 23.93 -40.93
C LYS A 183 5.34 23.88 -42.33
N GLN A 184 4.14 23.32 -42.50
CA GLN A 184 3.42 23.30 -43.78
C GLN A 184 2.96 24.70 -44.22
N ASN A 185 2.61 25.58 -43.27
CA ASN A 185 2.28 26.98 -43.58
C ASN A 185 3.51 27.84 -43.93
N ILE A 186 4.73 27.39 -43.61
CA ILE A 186 5.97 28.11 -43.92
C ILE A 186 6.58 27.64 -45.26
N SER A 187 6.17 26.48 -45.79
CA SER A 187 6.63 26.00 -47.10
C SER A 187 5.76 26.52 -48.25
N LEU A 188 5.88 27.82 -48.55
CA LEU A 188 5.64 28.36 -49.90
C LEU A 188 6.65 29.46 -50.21
N PRO A 189 7.85 29.11 -50.72
CA PRO A 189 8.45 29.84 -51.81
C PRO A 189 8.09 29.13 -53.11
N PHE A 190 7.54 29.91 -54.03
CA PHE A 190 7.31 29.61 -55.43
C PHE A 190 8.38 28.73 -56.09
#